data_AF-A0A0R3Q605-F1
#
_entry.id   AF-A0A0R3Q605-F1
#
_cell.length_a   1.000
_cell.length_b   1.000
_cell.length_c   1.000
_cell.angle_alpha   90.00
_cell.angle_beta   90.00
_cell.angle_gamma   90.00
#
_symmetry.space_group_name_H-M   'P 1'
#
loop_
_entity.id
_entity.type
_entity.pdbx_description
1 polymer ?
#
loop_
_entity_poly.entity_id
_entity_poly.type
_entity_poly.pdbx_seq_one_letter_code
_entity_poly.pdbx_strand_id
1 'polypeptide(L)'
;MIGRLMDILHRFYFFLFDRLILYPLLNLLCSKLSIRFMNLGYQSKEDEDFPILGKLFETDNCCKANITLYEKALSLCPKYPNFDGLQLLEVGCGQGGGIEWILRLIG
;
A
#
# COMPACT_ATOMS: atom_id res chain seq x y z
N MET A 1 35.45 4.22 -1.48
CA MET A 1 34.98 5.24 -0.52
C MET A 1 34.08 6.29 -1.19
N ILE A 2 34.50 6.88 -2.30
CA ILE A 2 33.69 7.85 -3.09
C ILE A 2 32.37 7.25 -3.61
N GLY A 3 32.38 6.03 -4.15
CA GLY A 3 31.14 5.38 -4.64
C GLY A 3 30.08 5.22 -3.55
N ARG A 4 30.47 4.75 -2.36
CA ARG A 4 29.55 4.60 -1.22
C ARG A 4 29.01 5.94 -0.72
N LEU A 5 29.79 7.02 -0.80
CA LEU A 5 29.34 8.38 -0.48
C LEU A 5 28.33 8.88 -1.52
N MET A 6 28.58 8.65 -2.81
CA MET A 6 27.65 8.98 -3.88
C MET A 6 26.33 8.23 -3.74
N ASP A 7 26.36 6.94 -3.37
CA ASP A 7 25.13 6.16 -3.12
C ASP A 7 24.29 6.75 -1.98
N ILE A 8 24.95 7.19 -0.90
CA ILE A 8 24.27 7.83 0.25
C ILE A 8 23.66 9.16 -0.18
N LEU A 9 24.40 10.00 -0.88
CA LEU A 9 23.92 11.29 -1.38
C LEU A 9 22.74 11.12 -2.34
N HIS A 10 22.79 10.10 -3.19
CA HIS A 10 21.74 9.78 -4.15
C HIS A 10 20.46 9.31 -3.45
N ARG A 11 20.58 8.42 -2.46
CA ARG A 11 19.45 7.99 -1.62
C ARG A 11 18.87 9.15 -0.82
N PHE A 12 19.72 10.01 -0.28
CA PHE A 12 19.29 11.19 0.48
C PHE A 12 18.56 12.20 -0.41
N TYR A 13 19.05 12.42 -1.64
CA TYR A 13 18.39 13.25 -2.63
C TYR A 13 16.98 12.75 -2.93
N PHE A 14 16.81 11.46 -3.24
CA PHE A 14 15.48 10.90 -3.49
C PHE A 14 14.58 10.98 -2.26
N PHE A 15 15.12 10.70 -1.08
CA PHE A 15 14.38 10.85 0.16
C PHE A 15 13.82 12.26 0.37
N LEU A 16 14.62 13.30 0.09
CA LEU A 16 14.18 14.69 0.17
C LEU A 16 13.19 15.03 -0.94
N PHE A 17 13.48 14.62 -2.18
CA PHE A 17 12.62 14.87 -3.33
C PHE A 17 11.22 14.27 -3.13
N ASP A 18 11.16 13.01 -2.71
CA ASP A 18 9.91 12.30 -2.51
C ASP A 18 9.03 13.00 -1.46
N ARG A 19 9.63 13.37 -0.32
CA ARG A 19 8.91 13.97 0.81
C ARG A 19 8.54 15.43 0.62
N LEU A 20 9.41 16.22 -0.02
CA LEU A 20 9.23 17.68 -0.13
C LEU A 20 8.55 18.10 -1.43
N ILE A 21 8.65 17.28 -2.48
CA ILE A 21 8.17 17.65 -3.83
C ILE A 21 7.13 16.66 -4.31
N LEU A 22 7.50 15.38 -4.46
CA LEU A 22 6.64 14.39 -5.13
C LEU A 22 5.34 14.14 -4.37
N TYR A 23 5.39 13.78 -3.09
CA TYR A 23 4.20 13.47 -2.31
C TYR A 23 3.24 14.65 -2.13
N PRO A 24 3.70 15.89 -1.82
CA PRO A 24 2.82 17.05 -1.82
C PRO A 24 2.15 17.30 -3.18
N LEU A 25 2.89 17.17 -4.28
CA LEU A 25 2.35 17.35 -5.63
C LEU A 25 1.30 16.29 -5.98
N LEU A 26 1.57 15.02 -5.66
CA LEU A 26 0.61 13.94 -5.85
C LEU A 26 -0.65 14.14 -5.00
N ASN A 27 -0.51 14.63 -3.76
CA ASN A 27 -1.66 14.94 -2.90
C ASN A 27 -2.54 16.06 -3.49
N LEU A 28 -1.93 17.12 -4.02
CA LEU A 28 -2.64 18.19 -4.73
C LEU A 28 -3.37 17.65 -5.97
N LEU A 29 -2.71 16.80 -6.76
CA LEU A 29 -3.27 16.22 -7.97
C LEU A 29 -4.35 15.16 -7.71
N CYS A 30 -4.27 14.44 -6.59
CA CYS A 30 -5.25 13.43 -6.16
C CYS A 30 -6.68 14.02 -6.14
N SER A 31 -6.83 15.24 -5.60
CA SER A 31 -8.11 15.96 -5.56
C SER A 31 -8.63 16.39 -6.94
N LYS A 32 -7.75 16.53 -7.94
CA LYS A 32 -8.09 17.06 -9.27
C LYS A 32 -8.30 15.99 -10.33
N LEU A 33 -7.63 14.84 -10.21
CA LEU A 33 -7.60 13.82 -11.25
C LEU A 33 -8.55 12.64 -11.02
N SER A 34 -9.34 12.65 -9.94
CA SER A 34 -10.14 11.48 -9.52
C SER A 34 -9.30 10.19 -9.37
N ILE A 35 -8.00 10.33 -9.15
CA ILE A 35 -7.05 9.24 -8.92
C ILE A 35 -6.73 9.21 -7.43
N ARG A 36 -6.97 8.08 -6.76
CA ARG A 36 -6.57 7.88 -5.35
C ARG A 36 -5.26 7.10 -5.29
N PHE A 37 -4.21 7.72 -4.77
CA PHE A 37 -2.94 7.05 -4.54
C PHE A 37 -3.04 6.18 -3.27
N MET A 38 -3.05 4.87 -3.43
CA MET A 38 -3.19 3.92 -2.32
C MET A 38 -1.93 3.83 -1.46
N ASN A 39 -0.74 3.91 -2.06
CA ASN A 39 0.51 3.58 -1.39
C ASN A 39 1.22 4.75 -0.67
N LEU A 40 0.55 5.90 -0.57
CA LEU A 40 1.18 7.16 -0.19
C LEU A 40 1.15 7.37 1.33
N GLY A 41 1.89 6.54 2.05
CA GLY A 41 2.02 6.63 3.51
C GLY A 41 0.72 6.28 4.24
N TYR A 42 -0.03 5.30 3.74
CA TYR A 42 -1.23 4.84 4.41
C TYR A 42 -0.89 4.40 5.84
N GLN A 43 -1.47 5.11 6.79
CA GLN A 43 -1.43 4.81 8.19
C GLN A 43 -2.86 4.46 8.59
N SER A 44 -3.04 3.22 9.07
CA SER A 44 -4.34 2.77 9.60
C SER A 44 -4.85 3.80 10.60
N LYS A 45 -6.08 4.27 10.42
CA LYS A 45 -6.74 5.07 11.46
C LYS A 45 -7.06 4.17 12.65
N GLU A 46 -7.09 4.72 13.86
CA GLU A 46 -7.41 3.96 15.08
C GLU A 46 -8.80 3.32 15.02
N ASP A 47 -9.72 3.88 14.21
CA ASP A 47 -11.09 3.41 14.05
C ASP A 47 -11.26 2.38 12.91
N GLU A 48 -10.21 2.11 12.13
CA GLU A 48 -10.25 1.11 11.05
C GLU A 48 -9.92 -0.28 11.61
N ASP A 49 -10.96 -0.95 12.11
CA ASP A 49 -10.85 -2.34 12.56
C ASP A 49 -11.25 -3.29 11.42
N PHE A 50 -10.26 -4.04 10.93
CA PHE A 50 -10.47 -5.13 9.99
C PHE A 50 -10.42 -6.46 10.76
N PRO A 51 -11.56 -7.15 10.98
CA PRO A 51 -11.62 -8.35 11.81
C PRO A 51 -10.66 -9.46 11.37
N ILE A 52 -10.32 -9.48 10.08
CA ILE A 52 -9.38 -10.41 9.45
C ILE A 52 -7.94 -10.15 9.88
N LEU A 53 -7.55 -8.89 10.12
CA LEU A 53 -6.22 -8.54 10.61
C LEU A 53 -6.00 -9.02 12.05
N GLY A 54 -7.06 -9.02 12.88
CA GLY A 54 -7.02 -9.47 14.27
C GLY A 54 -6.47 -10.88 14.48
N LYS A 55 -6.69 -11.79 13.52
CA LYS A 55 -6.18 -13.18 13.56
C LYS A 55 -4.71 -13.33 13.12
N LEU A 56 -4.14 -12.31 12.48
CA LEU A 56 -2.85 -12.42 11.78
C LEU A 56 -1.73 -11.57 12.39
N PHE A 57 -2.05 -10.70 13.36
CA PHE A 57 -1.10 -9.80 14.01
C PHE A 57 0.04 -10.46 14.78
N GLU A 58 0.07 -11.78 14.90
CA GLU A 58 1.16 -12.48 15.58
C GLU A 58 2.46 -12.57 14.75
N THR A 59 2.47 -12.24 13.44
CA THR A 59 3.60 -12.66 12.57
C THR A 59 4.52 -11.59 11.97
N ASP A 60 4.15 -10.33 11.71
CA ASP A 60 5.17 -9.30 11.35
C ASP A 60 4.63 -7.86 11.26
N ASN A 61 5.32 -6.90 11.89
CA ASN A 61 4.90 -5.49 11.90
C ASN A 61 5.12 -4.78 10.55
N CYS A 62 6.11 -5.19 9.76
CA CYS A 62 6.41 -4.56 8.46
C CYS A 62 5.31 -4.88 7.41
N CYS A 63 4.71 -6.06 7.50
CA CYS A 63 3.62 -6.49 6.63
C CYS A 63 2.31 -5.76 6.92
N LYS A 64 2.12 -5.24 8.13
CA LYS A 64 0.86 -4.66 8.60
C LYS A 64 0.38 -3.49 7.74
N ALA A 65 1.24 -2.53 7.43
CA ALA A 65 0.81 -1.34 6.66
C ALA A 65 0.35 -1.72 5.25
N ASN A 66 1.08 -2.63 4.59
CA ASN A 66 0.75 -3.13 3.25
C ASN A 66 -0.54 -3.96 3.27
N ILE A 67 -0.67 -4.88 4.23
CA ILE A 67 -1.87 -5.71 4.40
C ILE A 67 -3.10 -4.85 4.67
N THR A 68 -2.99 -3.89 5.60
CA THR A 68 -4.10 -2.99 5.92
C THR A 68 -4.51 -2.16 4.69
N LEU A 69 -3.55 -1.75 3.87
CA LEU A 69 -3.83 -1.05 2.63
C LEU A 69 -4.60 -1.93 1.62
N TYR A 70 -4.21 -3.20 1.47
CA TYR A 70 -4.93 -4.14 0.62
C TYR A 70 -6.35 -4.37 1.15
N GLU A 71 -6.53 -4.61 2.45
CA GLU A 71 -7.86 -4.72 3.06
C GLU A 71 -8.70 -3.48 2.83
N LYS A 72 -8.11 -2.30 2.99
CA LYS A 72 -8.83 -1.05 2.74
C LYS A 72 -9.28 -0.97 1.29
N ALA A 73 -8.41 -1.30 0.33
CA ALA A 73 -8.76 -1.32 -1.09
C ALA A 73 -9.89 -2.31 -1.40
N LEU A 74 -9.80 -3.52 -0.83
CA LEU A 74 -10.81 -4.56 -0.98
C LEU A 74 -12.15 -4.17 -0.35
N SER A 75 -12.14 -3.53 0.82
CA SER A 75 -13.36 -3.07 1.53
C SER A 75 -14.19 -2.05 0.76
N LEU A 76 -13.58 -1.38 -0.24
CA LEU A 76 -14.28 -0.47 -1.13
C LEU A 76 -15.02 -1.21 -2.25
N CYS A 77 -14.76 -2.51 -2.44
CA CYS A 77 -15.51 -3.34 -3.37
C CYS A 77 -16.90 -3.65 -2.81
N PRO A 78 -18.00 -3.38 -3.54
CA PRO A 78 -19.36 -3.66 -3.07
C PRO A 78 -19.64 -5.13 -2.73
N LYS A 79 -18.83 -6.05 -3.27
CA LYS A 79 -18.98 -7.48 -3.04
C LYS A 79 -18.15 -8.01 -1.86
N TYR A 80 -17.27 -7.19 -1.29
CA TYR A 80 -16.44 -7.58 -0.15
C TYR A 80 -17.29 -8.15 1.02
N PRO A 81 -16.88 -9.25 1.67
CA PRO A 81 -15.66 -10.04 1.43
C PRO A 81 -15.83 -11.19 0.42
N ASN A 82 -17.01 -11.33 -0.23
CA ASN A 82 -17.26 -12.41 -1.18
C ASN A 82 -16.80 -12.00 -2.59
N PHE A 83 -15.84 -12.72 -3.14
CA PHE A 83 -15.32 -12.47 -4.49
C PHE A 83 -15.67 -13.58 -5.50
N ASP A 84 -16.68 -14.39 -5.21
CA ASP A 84 -17.10 -15.51 -6.05
C ASP A 84 -17.45 -15.05 -7.46
N GLY A 85 -16.87 -15.75 -8.44
CA GLY A 85 -17.08 -15.46 -9.86
C GLY A 85 -16.43 -14.17 -10.36
N LEU A 86 -15.58 -13.51 -9.56
CA LEU A 86 -14.78 -12.36 -9.99
C LEU A 86 -13.38 -12.79 -10.45
N GLN A 87 -12.80 -11.99 -11.33
CA GLN A 87 -11.39 -12.09 -11.72
C GLN A 87 -10.60 -10.93 -11.12
N LEU A 88 -9.42 -11.23 -10.58
CA LEU A 88 -8.54 -10.24 -9.96
C LEU A 88 -7.44 -9.82 -10.95
N LEU A 89 -7.23 -8.51 -11.08
CA LEU A 89 -6.12 -7.92 -11.83
C LEU A 89 -5.38 -6.91 -10.95
N GLU A 90 -4.09 -7.15 -10.70
CA GLU A 90 -3.21 -6.21 -10.01
C GLU A 90 -2.29 -5.51 -11.03
N VAL A 91 -2.40 -4.19 -11.14
CA VAL A 91 -1.55 -3.39 -12.05
C VAL A 91 -0.39 -2.79 -11.25
N GLY A 92 0.85 -3.10 -11.68
CA GLY A 92 2.04 -2.65 -10.95
C GLY A 92 2.33 -3.48 -9.69
N CYS A 93 2.07 -4.79 -9.75
CA CYS A 93 2.14 -5.72 -8.61
C CYS A 93 3.52 -5.90 -7.95
N GLY A 94 4.59 -5.38 -8.55
CA GLY A 94 5.95 -5.56 -8.03
C GLY A 94 6.29 -7.06 -7.87
N GLN A 95 6.52 -7.50 -6.64
CA GLN A 95 6.79 -8.92 -6.32
C GLN A 95 5.51 -9.77 -6.14
N GLY A 96 4.32 -9.19 -6.29
CA GLY A 96 3.03 -9.91 -6.20
C GLY A 96 2.48 -10.07 -4.79
N GLY A 97 2.98 -9.30 -3.81
CA GLY A 97 2.54 -9.42 -2.41
C GLY A 97 1.05 -9.12 -2.18
N GLY A 98 0.44 -8.28 -3.02
CA GLY A 98 -1.01 -8.00 -2.97
C GLY A 98 -1.86 -9.18 -3.40
N ILE A 99 -1.54 -9.78 -4.55
CA ILE A 99 -2.17 -11.02 -5.00
C ILE A 99 -1.98 -12.15 -3.98
N GLU A 100 -0.77 -12.34 -3.44
CA GLU A 100 -0.51 -13.40 -2.46
C GLU A 100 -1.38 -13.22 -1.22
N TRP A 101 -1.53 -11.98 -0.74
CA TRP A 101 -2.43 -11.66 0.36
C TRP A 101 -3.89 -12.02 0.05
N ILE A 102 -4.41 -11.55 -1.09
CA ILE A 102 -5.81 -11.76 -1.48
C ILE A 102 -6.13 -13.26 -1.63
N LEU A 103 -5.21 -14.04 -2.18
CA LEU A 103 -5.40 -15.50 -2.32
C LEU A 103 -5.50 -16.22 -0.96
N ARG A 104 -4.85 -15.70 0.09
CA ARG A 104 -4.99 -16.25 1.46
C ARG A 104 -6.35 -15.95 2.10
N LEU A 105 -7.08 -14.97 1.59
CA LEU A 105 -8.43 -14.61 2.08
C LEU A 105 -9.54 -15.36 1.35
N ILE A 106 -9.31 -15.66 0.07
CA ILE A 106 -10.29 -16.29 -0.83
C ILE A 106 -10.24 -17.83 -0.73
N GLY A 107 -9.09 -18.41 -0.35
CA GLY A 107 -8.92 -19.84 -0.09
C GLY A 107 -9.38 -20.25 1.30
#